data_AF-A0A484NQL5-F1
#
_entry.id   AF-A0A484NQL5-F1
#
_cell.length_a   1.000
_cell.length_b   1.000
_cell.length_c   1.000
_cell.angle_alpha   90.00
_cell.angle_beta   90.00
_cell.angle_gamma   90.00
#
_symmetry.space_group_name_H-M   'P 1'
#
loop_
_entity.id
_entity.type
_entity.pdbx_description
1 polymer ?
#
loop_
_entity_poly.entity_id
_entity_poly.type
_entity_poly.pdbx_seq_one_letter_code
_entity_poly.pdbx_strand_id
1 'polypeptide(L)'
;MSKISLKSSDGRDFEIDELGALESQVLKYKIEDGCSGTFVPIPNVNSRILAMVIEYCKKHAGAANSCDVDALKTWDAEFISVDLQTLFELAKV
;
A
#
# COMPACT_ATOMS: atom_id res chain seq x y z
N MET A 1 7.50 1.73 -16.37
CA MET A 1 6.52 1.55 -15.28
C MET A 1 6.22 2.91 -14.71
N SER A 2 4.96 3.31 -14.68
CA SER A 2 4.54 4.58 -14.09
C SER A 2 4.64 4.47 -12.57
N LYS A 3 5.16 5.52 -11.93
CA LYS A 3 5.24 5.62 -10.48
C LYS A 3 4.28 6.68 -9.97
N ILE A 4 3.76 6.45 -8.77
CA ILE A 4 2.84 7.34 -8.08
C ILE A 4 3.51 7.76 -6.77
N SER A 5 3.58 9.06 -6.53
CA SER A 5 4.10 9.61 -5.29
C SER A 5 2.97 9.67 -4.26
N LEU A 6 3.19 9.14 -3.07
CA LEU A 6 2.27 9.22 -1.95
C LEU A 6 2.87 10.10 -0.85
N LYS A 7 2.05 10.88 -0.14
CA LYS A 7 2.51 11.62 1.04
C LYS A 7 1.77 11.21 2.29
N SER A 8 2.51 10.82 3.33
CA SER A 8 1.98 10.49 4.64
C SER A 8 1.52 11.73 5.42
N SER A 9 0.75 11.51 6.48
CA SER A 9 0.24 12.58 7.36
C SER A 9 1.34 13.31 8.12
N ASP A 10 2.46 12.65 8.41
CA ASP A 10 3.67 13.24 8.98
C ASP A 10 4.62 13.85 7.93
N GLY A 11 4.16 13.95 6.68
CA GLY A 11 4.81 14.74 5.64
C GLY A 11 5.94 14.04 4.89
N ARG A 12 6.08 12.71 5.00
CA ARG A 12 7.06 11.94 4.22
C ARG A 12 6.48 11.52 2.89
N ASP A 13 7.33 11.56 1.87
CA ASP A 13 6.97 11.16 0.52
C ASP A 13 7.43 9.71 0.26
N PHE A 14 6.63 8.97 -0.52
CA PHE A 14 6.84 7.58 -0.88
C PHE A 14 6.56 7.37 -2.37
N GLU A 15 7.12 6.31 -2.95
CA GLU A 15 6.82 5.91 -4.33
C GLU A 15 6.29 4.47 -4.36
N ILE A 16 5.24 4.28 -5.15
CA ILE A 16 4.68 2.97 -5.50
C ILE A 16 4.48 2.88 -7.01
N ASP A 17 4.71 1.68 -7.56
CA ASP A 17 4.42 1.42 -8.97
C ASP A 17 2.91 1.30 -9.18
N GLU A 18 2.44 1.63 -10.38
CA GLU A 18 1.02 1.62 -10.74
C GLU A 18 0.34 0.27 -10.44
N LEU A 19 1.01 -0.86 -10.74
CA LEU A 19 0.48 -2.20 -10.41
C LEU A 19 0.29 -2.39 -8.89
N GLY A 20 1.25 -1.92 -8.09
CA GLY A 20 1.13 -1.92 -6.63
C GLY A 20 -0.04 -1.05 -6.17
N ALA A 21 -0.21 0.12 -6.77
CA ALA A 21 -1.28 1.03 -6.41
C ALA A 21 -2.68 0.48 -6.73
N LEU A 22 -2.82 -0.36 -7.78
CA LEU A 22 -4.09 -0.97 -8.16
C LEU A 22 -4.65 -1.94 -7.11
N GLU A 23 -3.80 -2.50 -6.23
CA GLU A 23 -4.25 -3.34 -5.11
C GLU A 23 -5.03 -2.56 -4.04
N SER A 24 -4.84 -1.23 -3.97
CA SER A 24 -5.61 -0.37 -3.08
C SER A 24 -6.75 0.30 -3.83
N GLN A 25 -8.00 0.03 -3.44
CA GLN A 25 -9.16 0.71 -4.02
C GLN A 25 -9.08 2.22 -3.87
N VAL A 26 -8.59 2.73 -2.74
CA VAL A 26 -8.43 4.17 -2.48
C VAL A 26 -7.43 4.80 -3.45
N LEU A 27 -6.28 4.15 -3.68
CA LEU A 27 -5.29 4.62 -4.64
C LEU A 27 -5.84 4.53 -6.07
N LYS A 28 -6.53 3.43 -6.42
CA LYS A 28 -7.16 3.23 -7.72
C LYS A 28 -8.16 4.35 -8.04
N TYR A 29 -9.10 4.65 -7.14
CA TYR A 29 -10.07 5.74 -7.35
C TYR A 29 -9.38 7.09 -7.56
N LYS A 30 -8.30 7.37 -6.81
CA LYS A 30 -7.57 8.64 -6.95
C LYS A 30 -6.74 8.75 -8.22
N ILE A 31 -6.33 7.63 -8.82
CA ILE A 31 -5.65 7.60 -10.13
C ILE A 31 -6.66 7.81 -11.26
N GLU A 32 -7.83 7.18 -11.18
CA GLU A 32 -8.86 7.18 -12.23
C GLU A 32 -9.64 8.51 -12.32
N ASP A 33 -9.90 9.18 -11.19
CA ASP A 33 -10.77 10.38 -11.12
C ASP A 33 -10.12 11.69 -11.61
N GLY A 34 -8.85 11.65 -12.02
CA GLY A 34 -8.19 12.75 -12.74
C GLY A 34 -7.44 13.75 -11.86
N CYS A 35 -6.11 13.63 -11.85
CA CYS A 35 -5.22 14.78 -11.83
C CYS A 35 -3.90 14.38 -12.48
N SER A 36 -3.55 15.10 -13.56
CA SER A 36 -2.23 15.13 -14.17
C SER A 36 -1.22 15.69 -13.15
N GLY A 37 -0.78 14.83 -12.24
CA GLY A 37 0.13 15.15 -11.15
C GLY A 37 0.17 13.95 -10.21
N THR A 38 1.19 13.12 -10.36
CA THR A 38 1.47 11.84 -9.69
C THR A 38 1.74 12.01 -8.18
N PHE A 39 0.90 12.74 -7.47
CA PHE A 39 1.04 13.05 -6.06
C PHE A 39 -0.30 12.86 -5.33
N VAL A 40 -0.36 11.86 -4.46
CA VAL A 40 -1.55 11.47 -3.72
C VAL A 40 -1.31 11.64 -2.22
N PRO A 41 -1.94 12.64 -1.57
CA PRO A 41 -1.89 12.75 -0.12
C PRO A 41 -2.77 11.66 0.51
N ILE A 42 -2.21 10.98 1.52
CA ILE A 42 -2.88 10.00 2.37
C ILE A 42 -3.02 10.60 3.77
N PRO A 43 -4.09 11.38 4.02
CA PRO A 43 -4.31 11.97 5.34
C PRO A 43 -4.55 10.85 6.37
N ASN A 44 -4.16 11.10 7.61
CA ASN A 44 -4.34 10.20 8.77
C ASN A 44 -3.46 8.94 8.82
N VAL A 45 -2.64 8.67 7.80
CA VAL A 45 -1.69 7.55 7.81
C VAL A 45 -0.27 8.08 7.96
N ASN A 46 0.39 7.73 9.07
CA ASN A 46 1.79 8.12 9.28
C ASN A 46 2.73 7.33 8.37
N SER A 47 3.98 7.78 8.26
CA SER A 47 4.99 7.17 7.39
C SER A 47 5.28 5.69 7.66
N ARG A 48 5.25 5.25 8.93
CA ARG A 48 5.47 3.83 9.30
C ARG A 48 4.37 2.95 8.70
N ILE A 49 3.12 3.34 8.89
CA ILE A 49 1.96 2.56 8.40
C ILE A 49 1.88 2.61 6.87
N LEU A 50 2.12 3.78 6.28
CA LEU A 50 2.10 3.92 4.83
C LEU A 50 3.18 3.04 4.16
N ALA A 51 4.37 2.93 4.77
CA ALA A 51 5.42 2.04 4.28
C ALA A 51 4.97 0.57 4.27
N MET A 52 4.32 0.11 5.34
CA MET A 52 3.79 -1.25 5.45
C MET A 52 2.69 -1.51 4.40
N VAL A 53 1.78 -0.57 4.20
CA VAL A 53 0.73 -0.67 3.18
C VAL A 53 1.33 -0.79 1.78
N ILE A 54 2.36 0.01 1.46
CA ILE A 54 3.06 -0.07 0.18
C ILE A 54 3.73 -1.43 -0.01
N GLU A 55 4.35 -1.97 1.04
CA GLU A 55 4.96 -3.30 1.02
C GLU A 55 3.93 -4.39 0.72
N TYR A 56 2.79 -4.35 1.42
CA TYR A 56 1.66 -5.26 1.19
C TYR A 56 1.17 -5.19 -0.26
N CYS A 57 0.89 -3.99 -0.75
CA CYS A 57 0.47 -3.76 -2.13
C CYS A 57 1.49 -4.31 -3.14
N LYS A 58 2.79 -4.08 -2.95
CA LYS A 58 3.84 -4.60 -3.84
C LYS A 58 3.92 -6.12 -3.83
N LYS A 59 3.78 -6.73 -2.66
CA LYS A 59 3.80 -8.19 -2.50
C LYS A 59 2.61 -8.85 -3.21
N HIS A 60 1.43 -8.23 -3.14
CA HIS A 60 0.18 -8.79 -3.67
C HIS A 60 -0.06 -8.47 -5.16
N ALA A 61 0.44 -7.34 -5.68
CA ALA A 61 0.27 -6.94 -7.09
C ALA A 61 0.84 -7.92 -8.14
N GLY A 62 1.78 -8.78 -7.74
CA GLY A 62 2.32 -9.86 -8.58
C GLY A 62 1.76 -11.25 -8.25
N ALA A 63 1.08 -11.41 -7.12
CA ALA A 63 0.66 -12.70 -6.59
C ALA A 63 -0.54 -13.29 -7.35
N ALA A 64 -1.38 -12.45 -7.98
CA ALA A 64 -2.52 -12.88 -8.80
C ALA A 64 -2.12 -13.82 -9.97
N ASN A 65 -0.85 -13.77 -10.42
CA ASN A 65 -0.32 -14.62 -11.47
C ASN A 65 0.51 -15.80 -10.95
N SER A 66 0.68 -15.92 -9.63
CA SER A 66 1.47 -16.99 -9.00
C SER A 66 0.56 -18.07 -8.44
N CYS A 67 0.86 -19.34 -8.69
CA CYS A 67 0.13 -20.47 -8.09
C CYS A 67 0.49 -20.72 -6.62
N ASP A 68 1.35 -19.91 -6.00
CA ASP A 68 1.89 -20.14 -4.67
C ASP A 68 1.09 -19.41 -3.57
N VAL A 69 -0.16 -19.84 -3.44
CA VAL A 69 -1.11 -19.30 -2.45
C VAL A 69 -0.64 -19.54 -1.02
N ASP A 70 0.09 -20.63 -0.77
CA ASP A 70 0.53 -20.98 0.59
C ASP A 70 1.75 -20.18 1.03
N ALA A 71 2.67 -19.83 0.12
CA ALA A 71 3.72 -18.86 0.42
C ALA A 71 3.14 -17.46 0.71
N LEU A 72 2.07 -17.07 0.01
CA LEU A 72 1.41 -15.77 0.27
C LEU A 72 0.77 -15.73 1.66
N LYS A 73 0.03 -16.78 2.05
CA LYS A 73 -0.53 -16.89 3.41
C LYS A 73 0.54 -16.87 4.50
N THR A 74 1.67 -17.53 4.26
CA THR A 74 2.79 -17.54 5.22
C THR A 74 3.34 -16.13 5.40
N TRP A 75 3.55 -15.42 4.29
CA TRP A 75 3.99 -14.04 4.32
C TRP A 75 2.97 -13.12 4.99
N ASP A 76 1.67 -13.29 4.72
CA ASP A 76 0.60 -12.50 5.35
C ASP A 76 0.61 -12.68 6.88
N ALA A 77 0.80 -13.91 7.36
CA ALA A 77 0.87 -14.21 8.79
C ALA A 77 2.08 -13.56 9.47
N GLU A 78 3.22 -13.51 8.79
CA GLU A 78 4.43 -12.81 9.27
C GLU A 78 4.27 -11.29 9.23
N PHE A 79 3.67 -10.76 8.16
CA PHE A 79 3.46 -9.33 7.96
C PHE A 79 2.55 -8.72 9.04
N ILE A 80 1.50 -9.43 9.44
CA ILE A 80 0.60 -8.97 10.52
C ILE A 80 1.14 -9.27 11.93
N SER A 81 2.31 -9.90 12.04
CA SER A 81 2.97 -10.20 13.31
C SER A 81 3.63 -8.96 13.92
N VAL A 82 2.80 -7.97 14.21
CA VAL A 82 3.19 -6.66 14.77
C VAL A 82 2.46 -6.41 16.08
N ASP A 83 2.87 -5.36 16.79
CA ASP A 83 2.17 -4.93 18.00
C ASP A 83 0.71 -4.52 17.71
N LEU A 84 -0.15 -4.65 18.70
CA LEU A 84 -1.60 -4.42 18.56
C LEU A 84 -1.91 -2.99 18.07
N GLN A 85 -1.11 -2.00 18.47
CA GLN A 85 -1.29 -0.62 18.02
C GLN A 85 -1.06 -0.51 16.51
N THR A 86 0.04 -1.08 16.01
CA THR A 86 0.35 -1.11 14.58
C THR A 86 -0.72 -1.86 13.79
N LEU A 87 -1.21 -2.99 14.31
CA LEU A 87 -2.30 -3.74 13.69
C LEU A 87 -3.59 -2.91 13.59
N PHE A 88 -3.96 -2.20 14.66
CA PHE A 88 -5.11 -1.28 14.64
C PHE A 88 -4.94 -0.11 13.68
N GLU A 89 -3.72 0.40 13.52
CA GLU A 89 -3.44 1.47 12.56
C GLU A 89 -3.52 0.95 11.12
N LEU A 90 -3.03 -0.26 10.83
CA LEU A 90 -3.15 -0.91 9.52
C LEU A 90 -4.62 -1.17 9.14
N ALA A 91 -5.45 -1.62 10.09
CA ALA A 91 -6.86 -1.91 9.85
C ALA A 91 -7.73 -0.66 9.57
N LYS A 92 -7.19 0.54 9.77
CA LYS A 92 -7.89 1.82 9.52
C LYS A 92 -7.60 2.41 8.14
N VAL A 93 -6.61 1.87 7.42
CA VAL A 93 -6.23 2.30 6.06
C VAL A 93 -7.17 1.69 5.04
#